data_AF-A0A4Q1B4G6-F1
#
_entry.id   AF-A0A4Q1B4G6-F1
#
_cell.length_a   1.000
_cell.length_b   1.000
_cell.length_c   1.000
_cell.angle_alpha   90.00
_cell.angle_beta   90.00
_cell.angle_gamma   90.00
#
_symmetry.space_group_name_H-M   'P 1'
#
loop_
_entity.id
_entity.type
_entity.pdbx_description
1 polymer ?
#
loop_
_entity_poly.entity_id
_entity_poly.type
_entity_poly.pdbx_seq_one_letter_code
_entity_poly.pdbx_strand_id
1 'polypeptide(L)'
;MARFGKKSIDEVNQMTLTEFYCLCHAKNESDLYDEYKMHKMAYLQREVEAQKEKGAGKNKRYEYVYKSFKDFFDYEKAERDLKEFEEEITENKVTRKNVTEMLAKRNKKD
;
A
#
# COMPACT_ATOMS: atom_id res chain seq x y z
N MET A 1 -3.78 17.74 2.67
CA MET A 1 -5.16 18.20 2.97
C MET A 1 -6.20 17.47 2.14
N ALA A 2 -6.08 17.40 0.81
CA ALA A 2 -7.03 16.64 -0.03
C ALA A 2 -7.12 15.12 0.26
N ARG A 3 -6.12 14.52 0.92
CA ARG A 3 -6.05 13.07 1.17
C ARG A 3 -7.07 12.53 2.19
N PHE A 4 -7.65 13.34 3.07
CA PHE A 4 -8.66 12.91 4.07
C PHE A 4 -10.07 13.45 3.80
N GLY A 5 -10.32 14.05 2.63
CA GLY A 5 -11.61 14.67 2.33
C GLY A 5 -11.94 15.92 3.18
N LYS A 6 -10.97 16.46 3.92
CA LYS A 6 -11.10 17.70 4.70
C LYS A 6 -10.54 18.89 3.92
N LYS A 7 -11.24 20.01 4.02
CA LYS A 7 -10.96 21.21 3.23
C LYS A 7 -9.90 22.10 3.88
N SER A 8 -9.71 21.99 5.20
CA SER A 8 -8.72 22.79 5.94
C SER A 8 -8.07 22.01 7.08
N ILE A 9 -6.95 22.53 7.60
CA ILE A 9 -6.29 21.99 8.80
C ILE A 9 -7.13 22.22 10.06
N ASP A 10 -7.94 23.28 10.08
CA ASP A 10 -8.78 23.63 11.23
C ASP A 10 -9.87 22.58 11.46
N GLU A 11 -10.45 22.04 10.39
CA GLU A 11 -11.40 20.91 10.46
C GLU A 11 -10.75 19.65 11.06
N VAL A 12 -9.44 19.45 10.84
CA VAL A 12 -8.69 18.34 11.44
C VAL A 12 -8.39 18.62 12.91
N ASN A 13 -8.08 19.88 13.26
CA ASN A 13 -7.79 20.27 14.64
C ASN A 13 -9.02 20.24 15.57
N GLN A 14 -10.22 20.43 15.01
CA GLN A 14 -11.49 20.36 15.75
C GLN A 14 -12.00 18.92 15.95
N MET A 15 -11.38 17.96 15.28
CA MET A 15 -11.80 16.56 15.32
C MET A 15 -11.38 15.90 16.64
N THR A 16 -12.22 15.01 17.14
CA THR A 16 -11.82 14.15 18.26
C THR A 16 -10.71 13.20 17.81
N LEU A 17 -9.87 12.77 18.76
CA LEU A 17 -8.78 11.85 18.47
C LEU A 17 -9.28 10.54 17.84
N THR A 18 -10.45 10.05 18.28
CA THR A 18 -11.09 8.85 17.76
C THR A 18 -11.51 9.01 16.30
N GLU A 19 -12.21 10.10 15.97
CA GLU A 19 -12.63 10.39 14.58
C GLU A 19 -11.42 10.52 13.64
N PHE A 20 -10.33 11.13 14.13
CA PHE A 20 -9.10 11.23 13.35
C PHE A 20 -8.49 9.86 13.06
N TYR A 21 -8.42 8.98 14.06
CA TYR A 21 -7.91 7.63 13.87
C TYR A 21 -8.78 6.80 12.92
N CYS A 22 -10.11 6.87 13.05
CA CYS A 22 -11.01 6.17 12.14
C CYS A 22 -10.84 6.62 10.69
N LEU A 23 -10.66 7.93 10.44
CA LEU A 23 -10.42 8.45 9.10
C LEU A 23 -9.05 8.04 8.56
N CYS A 24 -8.02 8.00 9.40
CA CYS A 24 -6.71 7.51 9.02
C CYS A 24 -6.75 6.04 8.59
N HIS A 25 -7.39 5.18 9.40
CA HIS A 25 -7.56 3.76 9.09
C HIS A 25 -8.33 3.57 7.78
N ALA A 26 -9.51 4.18 7.65
CA ALA A 26 -10.33 4.05 6.44
C ALA A 26 -9.58 4.55 5.18
N LYS A 27 -8.74 5.58 5.32
CA LYS A 27 -7.94 6.07 4.21
C LYS A 27 -6.80 5.13 3.84
N ASN A 28 -6.10 4.59 4.83
CA ASN A 28 -5.04 3.60 4.63
C ASN A 28 -5.58 2.36 3.91
N GLU A 29 -6.75 1.85 4.30
CA GLU A 29 -7.42 0.74 3.61
C GLU A 29 -7.79 1.10 2.16
N SER A 30 -8.31 2.30 1.94
CA SER A 30 -8.62 2.78 0.58
C SER A 30 -7.38 2.86 -0.29
N ASP A 31 -6.27 3.38 0.23
CA ASP A 31 -5.01 3.50 -0.51
C ASP A 31 -4.44 2.11 -0.84
N LEU A 32 -4.47 1.18 0.12
CA LEU A 32 -4.07 -0.22 -0.09
C LEU A 32 -4.91 -0.91 -1.20
N TYR A 33 -6.22 -0.63 -1.24
CA TYR A 33 -7.09 -1.16 -2.28
C TYR A 33 -6.81 -0.57 -3.66
N ASP A 34 -6.46 0.72 -3.73
CA ASP A 34 -6.09 1.37 -4.98
C ASP A 34 -4.73 0.85 -5.49
N GLU A 35 -3.74 0.65 -4.62
CA GLU A 35 -2.48 -0.03 -4.94
C GLU A 35 -2.74 -1.43 -5.50
N TYR A 36 -3.57 -2.23 -4.82
CA TYR A 36 -3.97 -3.54 -5.31
C TYR A 36 -4.55 -3.49 -6.73
N LYS A 37 -5.44 -2.53 -7.02
CA LYS A 37 -6.01 -2.35 -8.35
C LYS A 37 -4.96 -1.98 -9.39
N MET A 38 -4.05 -1.06 -9.07
CA MET A 38 -2.97 -0.65 -9.97
C MET A 38 -2.05 -1.83 -10.28
N HIS A 39 -1.65 -2.58 -9.26
CA HIS A 39 -0.84 -3.79 -9.43
C HIS A 39 -1.57 -4.85 -10.25
N LYS A 40 -2.87 -5.05 -10.02
CA LYS A 40 -3.68 -5.97 -10.82
C LYS A 40 -3.76 -5.55 -12.28
N MET A 41 -3.95 -4.27 -12.55
CA MET A 41 -3.96 -3.74 -13.92
C MET A 41 -2.60 -3.93 -14.59
N ALA A 42 -1.50 -3.64 -13.91
CA ALA A 42 -0.14 -3.88 -14.43
C ALA A 42 0.12 -5.37 -14.69
N TYR A 43 -0.38 -6.26 -13.83
CA TYR A 43 -0.28 -7.71 -14.04
C TYR A 43 -1.07 -8.17 -15.27
N LEU A 44 -2.29 -7.66 -15.46
CA LEU A 44 -3.09 -7.97 -16.65
C LEU A 44 -2.45 -7.42 -17.93
N GLN A 45 -1.91 -6.19 -17.90
CA GLN A 45 -1.14 -5.64 -19.01
C GLN A 45 0.09 -6.49 -19.32
N ARG A 46 0.80 -6.98 -18.30
CA ARG A 46 1.92 -7.92 -18.47
C ARG A 46 1.50 -9.25 -19.09
N GLU A 47 0.35 -9.81 -18.70
CA GLU A 47 -0.18 -11.02 -19.36
C GLU A 47 -0.52 -10.78 -20.84
N VAL A 48 -0.86 -9.54 -21.19
CA VAL A 48 -1.09 -9.12 -22.58
C VAL A 48 0.24 -8.86 -23.32
N GLU A 49 1.27 -8.32 -22.67
CA GLU A 49 2.56 -7.87 -23.27
C GLU A 49 3.69 -8.92 -23.34
N ALA A 50 3.34 -10.19 -23.49
CA ALA A 50 4.24 -11.28 -23.91
C ALA A 50 5.22 -11.87 -22.88
N GLN A 51 5.35 -13.18 -23.00
CA GLN A 51 6.17 -14.10 -22.23
C GLN A 51 7.64 -14.04 -22.69
N LYS A 52 8.60 -14.20 -21.76
CA LYS A 52 10.03 -14.29 -22.13
C LYS A 52 10.34 -15.69 -22.68
N GLU A 53 11.03 -15.76 -23.81
CA GLU A 53 11.64 -17.02 -24.27
C GLU A 53 12.71 -17.47 -23.27
N LYS A 54 12.51 -18.64 -22.66
CA LYS A 54 13.51 -19.37 -21.89
C LYS A 54 13.82 -20.69 -22.59
N GLY A 55 15.10 -20.99 -22.79
CA GLY A 55 15.61 -22.23 -23.39
C GLY A 55 16.41 -21.98 -24.68
N ALA A 56 17.18 -22.99 -25.10
CA ALA A 56 17.97 -22.96 -26.34
C ALA A 56 17.54 -24.12 -27.26
N GLY A 57 17.50 -23.88 -28.58
CA GLY A 57 17.15 -24.89 -29.58
C GLY A 57 15.68 -25.30 -29.57
N LYS A 58 15.39 -26.60 -29.62
CA LYS A 58 14.02 -27.16 -29.68
C LYS A 58 13.20 -27.06 -28.38
N ASN A 59 13.82 -26.65 -27.26
CA ASN A 59 13.19 -26.54 -25.94
C ASN A 59 12.87 -25.09 -25.54
N LYS A 60 12.61 -24.22 -26.52
CA LYS A 60 12.13 -22.87 -26.24
C LYS A 60 10.74 -22.96 -25.60
N ARG A 61 10.61 -22.40 -24.39
CA ARG A 61 9.33 -22.21 -23.70
C ARG A 61 9.19 -20.74 -23.35
N TYR A 62 7.99 -20.25 -23.55
CA TYR A 62 7.62 -18.90 -23.16
C TYR A 62 7.12 -18.97 -21.70
N GLU A 63 7.82 -18.33 -20.77
CA GLU A 63 7.46 -18.36 -19.33
C GLU A 63 7.53 -16.95 -18.73
N TYR A 64 6.57 -16.63 -17.86
CA TYR A 64 6.57 -15.39 -17.09
C TYR A 64 7.55 -15.47 -15.91
N VAL A 65 8.15 -14.34 -15.53
CA VAL A 65 9.07 -14.26 -14.37
C VAL A 65 8.34 -14.55 -13.05
N TYR A 66 7.09 -14.09 -12.93
CA TYR A 66 6.22 -14.34 -11.78
C TYR A 66 5.07 -15.25 -12.21
N LYS A 67 4.91 -16.37 -11.51
CA LYS A 67 3.96 -17.43 -11.88
C LYS A 67 2.53 -17.09 -11.49
N SER A 68 2.35 -16.28 -10.46
CA SER A 68 1.04 -15.84 -9.97
C SER A 68 1.03 -14.34 -9.69
N PHE A 69 -0.17 -13.78 -9.52
CA PHE A 69 -0.32 -12.40 -9.05
C PHE A 69 0.27 -12.21 -7.65
N LYS A 70 0.16 -13.22 -6.78
CA LYS A 70 0.70 -13.17 -5.41
C LYS A 70 2.22 -13.01 -5.37
N ASP A 71 2.92 -13.56 -6.36
CA ASP A 71 4.38 -13.37 -6.51
C ASP A 71 4.75 -11.94 -6.94
N PHE A 72 3.81 -11.21 -7.54
CA PHE A 72 3.99 -9.82 -7.96
C PHE A 72 3.55 -8.83 -6.88
N PHE A 73 2.41 -9.09 -6.22
CA PHE A 73 1.89 -8.30 -5.12
C PHE A 73 1.14 -9.19 -4.11
N ASP A 74 1.62 -9.20 -2.86
CA ASP A 74 1.03 -9.97 -1.77
C ASP A 74 0.19 -9.07 -0.87
N TYR A 75 -1.12 -9.02 -1.16
CA TYR A 75 -2.08 -8.21 -0.41
C TYR A 75 -2.14 -8.60 1.07
N GLU A 76 -2.09 -9.89 1.39
CA GLU A 76 -2.17 -10.37 2.78
C GLU A 76 -0.95 -9.90 3.59
N LYS A 77 0.22 -9.87 2.94
CA LYS A 77 1.42 -9.32 3.57
C LYS A 77 1.29 -7.81 3.78
N ALA A 78 0.84 -7.07 2.76
CA ALA A 78 0.66 -5.63 2.88
C ALA A 78 -0.39 -5.26 3.95
N GLU A 79 -1.47 -6.03 4.09
CA GLU A 79 -2.48 -5.85 5.14
C GLU A 79 -1.90 -6.11 6.54
N ARG A 80 -1.04 -7.14 6.70
CA ARG A 80 -0.33 -7.38 7.97
C ARG A 80 0.62 -6.23 8.31
N ASP A 81 1.42 -5.79 7.35
CA ASP A 81 2.36 -4.67 7.53
C ASP A 81 1.63 -3.34 7.82
N LEU A 82 0.36 -3.22 7.40
CA LEU A 82 -0.52 -2.11 7.76
C LEU A 82 -0.98 -2.21 9.22
N LYS A 83 -1.46 -3.39 9.64
CA LYS A 83 -1.94 -3.62 11.01
C LYS A 83 -0.82 -3.48 12.05
N GLU A 84 0.35 -4.05 11.78
CA GLU A 84 1.53 -3.93 12.65
C GLU A 84 1.92 -2.44 12.85
N PHE A 85 1.83 -1.64 11.78
CA PHE A 85 2.07 -0.21 11.86
C PHE A 85 1.04 0.54 12.70
N GLU A 86 -0.24 0.17 12.60
CA GLU A 86 -1.30 0.77 13.42
C GLU A 86 -1.13 0.41 14.91
N GLU A 87 -0.75 -0.84 15.20
CA GLU A 87 -0.44 -1.33 16.54
C GLU A 87 0.76 -0.57 17.16
N GLU A 88 1.84 -0.37 16.39
CA GLU A 88 3.01 0.42 16.81
C GLU A 88 2.65 1.88 17.18
N ILE A 89 1.69 2.48 16.50
CA ILE A 89 1.21 3.84 16.79
C ILE A 89 0.42 3.86 18.10
N THR A 90 -0.43 2.86 18.34
CA THR A 90 -1.26 2.77 19.55
C THR A 90 -0.46 2.45 20.81
N GLU A 91 0.52 1.54 20.76
CA GLU A 91 1.28 1.10 21.94
C GLU A 91 2.31 2.15 22.41
N ASN A 92 2.93 2.91 21.51
CA ASN A 92 4.01 3.81 21.86
C ASN A 92 3.60 5.16 22.49
N LYS A 93 2.31 5.39 22.83
CA LYS A 93 1.80 6.72 23.28
C LYS A 93 2.41 7.87 22.46
N VAL A 94 2.39 7.71 21.15
CA VAL A 94 3.15 8.53 20.21
C VAL A 94 2.63 9.98 20.24
N THR A 95 3.48 10.93 20.67
CA THR A 95 3.13 12.35 20.55
C THR A 95 3.06 12.75 19.07
N ARG A 96 2.21 13.72 18.71
CA ARG A 96 1.94 14.13 17.30
C ARG A 96 3.21 14.32 16.43
N LYS A 97 4.32 14.80 17.01
CA LYS A 97 5.62 14.97 16.34
C LYS A 97 6.23 13.64 15.87
N ASN A 98 6.15 12.61 16.69
CA ASN A 98 6.72 11.30 16.37
C ASN A 98 5.92 10.60 15.25
N VAL A 99 4.58 10.75 15.23
CA VAL A 99 3.73 10.19 14.14
C VAL A 99 4.10 10.81 12.80
N THR A 100 4.26 12.14 12.73
CA THR A 100 4.65 12.82 11.49
C THR A 100 6.03 12.40 10.99
N GLU A 101 6.97 12.14 11.90
CA GLU A 101 8.31 11.64 11.53
C GLU A 101 8.27 10.18 11.06
N MET A 102 7.44 9.32 11.66
CA MET A 102 7.24 7.93 11.21
C MET A 102 6.61 7.87 9.82
N LEU A 103 5.56 8.66 9.58
CA LEU A 103 4.92 8.77 8.27
C LEU A 103 5.89 9.31 7.20
N ALA A 104 6.72 10.30 7.55
CA ALA A 104 7.71 10.85 6.63
C ALA A 104 8.86 9.86 6.32
N LYS A 105 9.26 9.02 7.27
CA LYS A 105 10.25 7.95 7.04
C LYS A 105 9.70 6.87 6.12
N ARG A 106 8.42 6.50 6.27
CA ARG A 106 7.76 5.51 5.42
C ARG A 106 7.65 6.01 3.97
N ASN A 107 7.19 7.24 3.76
CA ASN A 107 7.11 7.87 2.43
C ASN A 107 8.47 8.09 1.74
N LYS A 108 9.60 7.95 2.45
CA LYS A 108 10.95 8.03 1.89
C LYS A 108 11.54 6.65 1.54
N LYS A 109 10.87 5.57 1.94
CA LYS A 109 11.36 4.19 1.79
C LYS A 109 10.87 3.52 0.51
N ASP A 110 9.92 4.14 -0.18
CA ASP A 110 9.50 3.87 -1.56
C ASP A 110 10.26 4.76 -2.55
#